data_AF-A0A0H2V878-F1
#
_entry.id   AF-A0A0H2V878-F1
#
_cell.length_a   1.000
_cell.length_b   1.000
_cell.length_c   1.000
_cell.angle_alpha   90.00
_cell.angle_beta   90.00
_cell.angle_gamma   90.00
#
_symmetry.space_group_name_H-M   'P 1'
#
loop_
_entity.id
_entity.type
_entity.pdbx_description
1 polymer ?
#
loop_
_entity_poly.entity_id
_entity_poly.type
_entity_poly.pdbx_seq_one_letter_code
_entity_poly.pdbx_strand_id
1 'polypeptide(L)'
;MAERLGEIQKRVITVCDREADIWHYLHYKVSHGQRFVVRTAQNSRLEEAPGKLFELPEVLATAGSHTLNVMQKGGRAARQARMFIRYSEVSIKIATTAARRSRSRMSVAGSSQRTVPAGIC
;
A
#
# COMPACT_ATOMS: atom_id res chain seq x y z
N MET A 1 3.64 6.59 -21.84
CA MET A 1 4.84 6.17 -21.08
C MET A 1 5.29 4.76 -21.42
N ALA A 2 4.37 3.79 -21.45
CA ALA A 2 4.68 2.42 -21.86
C ALA A 2 5.40 2.33 -23.22
N GLU A 3 4.92 3.07 -24.23
CA GLU A 3 5.53 3.10 -25.58
C GLU A 3 6.96 3.63 -25.61
N ARG A 4 7.32 4.57 -24.72
CA ARG A 4 8.66 5.17 -24.67
C ARG A 4 9.69 4.26 -24.00
N LEU A 5 9.23 3.43 -23.07
CA LEU A 5 10.10 2.54 -22.29
C LEU A 5 10.21 1.14 -22.90
N GLY A 6 9.24 0.73 -23.73
CA GLY A 6 9.25 -0.57 -24.40
C GLY A 6 9.49 -1.72 -23.43
N GLU A 7 10.44 -2.59 -23.74
CA GLU A 7 10.81 -3.76 -22.92
C GLU A 7 11.37 -3.38 -21.53
N ILE A 8 11.94 -2.18 -21.35
CA ILE A 8 12.47 -1.72 -20.05
C ILE A 8 11.34 -1.59 -19.03
N GLN A 9 10.11 -1.37 -19.47
CA GLN A 9 8.93 -1.20 -18.62
C GLN A 9 8.72 -2.35 -17.61
N LYS A 10 9.11 -3.60 -17.98
CA LYS A 10 9.01 -4.79 -17.10
C LYS A 10 9.92 -4.71 -15.86
N ARG A 11 11.01 -3.94 -15.96
CA ARG A 11 12.00 -3.73 -14.88
C ARG A 11 11.69 -2.51 -14.00
N VAL A 12 10.72 -1.69 -14.39
CA VAL A 12 10.38 -0.44 -13.69
C VAL A 12 9.31 -0.69 -12.63
N ILE A 13 9.54 -0.19 -11.42
CA ILE A 13 8.54 -0.12 -10.36
C ILE A 13 8.13 1.35 -10.21
N THR A 14 6.86 1.66 -10.46
CA THR A 14 6.35 3.02 -10.27
C THR A 14 5.98 3.24 -8.80
N VAL A 15 6.56 4.23 -8.14
CA VAL A 15 6.25 4.56 -6.73
C VAL A 15 5.44 5.85 -6.67
N CYS A 16 4.29 5.81 -6.01
CA CYS A 16 3.41 6.97 -5.88
C CYS A 16 2.86 7.12 -4.45
N ASP A 17 2.62 8.36 -4.04
CA ASP A 17 1.95 8.66 -2.77
C ASP A 17 0.42 8.61 -2.90
N ARG A 18 -0.29 9.10 -1.88
CA ARG A 18 -1.75 9.01 -1.69
C ARG A 18 -2.60 9.55 -2.84
N GLU A 19 -2.09 10.52 -3.60
CA GLU A 19 -2.83 11.13 -4.72
C GLU A 19 -3.05 10.17 -5.88
N ALA A 20 -2.19 9.15 -6.02
CA ALA A 20 -2.32 8.14 -7.06
C ALA A 20 -3.25 6.98 -6.70
N ASP A 21 -3.89 7.01 -5.51
CA ASP A 21 -4.89 6.02 -5.10
C ASP A 21 -6.23 6.27 -5.80
N ILE A 22 -6.20 6.16 -7.12
CA ILE A 22 -7.32 6.35 -8.03
C ILE A 22 -7.53 5.03 -8.78
N TRP A 23 -8.77 4.55 -8.78
CA TRP A 23 -9.12 3.27 -9.42
C TRP A 23 -8.60 3.16 -10.86
N HIS A 24 -8.86 4.18 -11.69
CA HIS A 24 -8.49 4.18 -13.10
C HIS A 24 -6.99 3.94 -13.29
N TYR A 25 -6.17 4.51 -12.39
CA TYR A 25 -4.73 4.36 -12.41
C TYR A 25 -4.31 2.94 -12.01
N LEU A 26 -4.84 2.42 -10.90
CA LEU A 26 -4.55 1.07 -10.42
C LEU A 26 -4.96 0.01 -11.46
N HIS A 27 -6.17 0.13 -12.01
CA HIS A 27 -6.68 -0.77 -13.04
C HIS A 27 -5.81 -0.72 -14.31
N TYR A 28 -5.40 0.47 -14.76
CA TYR A 28 -4.48 0.62 -15.89
C TYR A 28 -3.15 -0.10 -15.64
N LYS A 29 -2.56 0.08 -14.45
CA LYS A 29 -1.29 -0.57 -14.11
C LYS A 29 -1.41 -2.09 -14.10
N VAL A 30 -2.48 -2.62 -13.51
CA VAL A 30 -2.74 -4.07 -13.46
C VAL A 30 -3.01 -4.63 -14.84
N SER A 31 -3.86 -3.99 -15.66
CA SER A 31 -4.22 -4.48 -16.99
C SER A 31 -3.05 -4.50 -17.98
N HIS A 32 -2.06 -3.64 -17.76
CA HIS A 32 -0.84 -3.58 -18.57
C HIS A 32 0.32 -4.36 -17.95
N GLY A 33 0.10 -5.13 -16.88
CA GLY A 33 1.13 -5.92 -16.21
C GLY A 33 2.28 -5.09 -15.65
N GLN A 34 2.04 -3.82 -15.32
CA GLN A 34 3.07 -2.91 -14.80
C GLN A 34 3.21 -3.07 -13.29
N ARG A 35 4.46 -2.98 -12.80
CA ARG A 35 4.77 -3.08 -11.37
C ARG A 35 4.68 -1.70 -10.72
N PHE A 36 4.06 -1.62 -9.55
CA PHE A 36 3.89 -0.36 -8.83
C PHE A 36 3.79 -0.55 -7.32
N VAL A 37 4.01 0.55 -6.60
CA VAL A 37 3.73 0.72 -5.18
C VAL A 37 3.00 2.04 -5.04
N VAL A 38 1.72 1.98 -4.62
CA VAL A 38 0.93 3.18 -4.31
C VAL A 38 0.57 3.16 -2.84
N ARG A 39 0.73 4.31 -2.18
CA ARG A 39 0.24 4.48 -0.81
C ARG A 39 -1.27 4.68 -0.84
N THR A 40 -1.99 3.78 -0.20
CA THR A 40 -3.45 3.83 -0.13
C THR A 40 -3.94 5.01 0.72
N ALA A 41 -4.95 5.70 0.21
CA ALA A 41 -5.68 6.79 0.85
C ALA A 41 -7.15 6.41 1.12
N GLN A 42 -7.75 5.58 0.26
CA GLN A 42 -9.15 5.18 0.32
C GLN A 42 -9.32 3.84 1.05
N ASN A 43 -10.25 3.81 2.00
CA ASN A 43 -10.61 2.58 2.71
C ASN A 43 -11.62 1.75 1.90
N SER A 44 -11.16 1.26 0.75
CA SER A 44 -11.96 0.54 -0.24
C SER A 44 -12.46 -0.80 0.30
N ARG A 45 -13.65 -1.21 -0.14
CA ARG A 45 -14.24 -2.51 0.24
C ARG A 45 -13.57 -3.65 -0.53
N LEU A 46 -13.36 -4.77 0.13
CA LEU A 46 -12.80 -5.97 -0.47
C LEU A 46 -13.90 -6.80 -1.12
N GLU A 47 -13.57 -7.52 -2.19
CA GLU A 47 -14.52 -8.41 -2.86
C GLU A 47 -14.63 -9.78 -2.16
N GLU A 48 -13.50 -10.34 -1.73
CA GLU A 48 -13.38 -11.72 -1.23
C GLU A 48 -13.52 -11.85 0.29
N ALA A 49 -13.37 -10.74 1.03
CA ALA A 49 -13.42 -10.74 2.49
C ALA A 49 -14.48 -9.74 3.01
N PRO A 50 -15.21 -10.09 4.09
CA PRO A 50 -16.02 -9.11 4.80
C PRO A 50 -15.08 -8.08 5.44
N GLY A 51 -15.14 -6.84 4.98
CA GLY A 51 -14.37 -5.74 5.57
C GLY A 51 -13.86 -4.74 4.55
N LYS A 52 -13.10 -3.78 5.06
CA LYS A 52 -12.42 -2.75 4.26
C LYS A 52 -10.90 -2.92 4.31
N LEU A 53 -10.23 -2.28 3.38
CA LEU A 53 -8.80 -2.37 3.16
C LEU A 53 -7.96 -2.13 4.43
N PHE A 54 -8.34 -1.14 5.26
CA PHE A 54 -7.57 -0.75 6.44
C PHE A 54 -7.81 -1.65 7.65
N GLU A 55 -8.81 -2.52 7.60
CA GLU A 55 -9.11 -3.50 8.66
C GLU A 55 -8.24 -4.76 8.50
N LEU A 56 -7.78 -5.06 7.28
CA LEU A 56 -6.93 -6.24 6.99
C LEU A 56 -5.69 -6.35 7.86
N PRO A 57 -4.87 -5.29 8.05
CA PRO A 57 -3.65 -5.41 8.84
C PRO A 57 -3.89 -5.76 10.31
N GLU A 58 -5.10 -5.62 10.83
CA GLU A 58 -5.42 -6.00 12.22
C GLU A 58 -5.53 -7.51 12.38
N VAL A 59 -6.01 -8.19 11.34
CA VAL A 59 -6.29 -9.64 11.35
C VAL A 59 -5.11 -10.46 10.83
N LEU A 60 -4.27 -9.86 9.99
CA LEU A 60 -3.15 -10.56 9.36
C LEU A 60 -2.01 -10.88 10.34
N ALA A 61 -1.45 -12.08 10.19
CA ALA A 61 -0.24 -12.48 10.89
C ALA A 61 0.92 -11.54 10.51
N THR A 62 1.74 -11.18 11.49
CA THR A 62 2.92 -10.34 11.27
C THR A 62 3.98 -11.12 10.52
N ALA A 63 4.37 -10.65 9.34
CA ALA A 63 5.42 -11.26 8.53
C ALA A 63 6.83 -10.89 9.02
N GLY A 64 6.97 -9.73 9.66
CA GLY A 64 8.24 -9.29 10.21
C GLY A 64 8.14 -7.94 10.91
N SER A 65 9.27 -7.47 11.46
CA SER A 65 9.36 -6.13 12.04
C SER A 65 10.65 -5.43 11.64
N HIS A 66 10.59 -4.11 11.50
CA HIS A 66 11.74 -3.28 11.19
C HIS A 66 11.78 -2.06 12.12
N THR A 67 12.94 -1.76 12.68
CA THR A 67 13.12 -0.61 13.58
C THR A 67 13.71 0.56 12.81
N LEU A 68 13.00 1.68 12.81
CA LEU A 68 13.39 2.93 12.17
C LEU A 68 13.87 3.93 13.21
N ASN A 69 15.03 4.53 12.96
CA ASN A 69 15.53 5.65 13.74
C ASN A 69 14.95 6.95 13.17
N VAL A 70 14.03 7.58 13.92
CA VAL A 70 13.40 8.83 13.55
C VAL A 70 14.20 9.96 14.19
N MET A 71 14.91 10.71 13.36
CA MET A 71 15.73 11.84 13.78
C MET A 71 14.88 13.01 14.28
N GLN A 72 15.45 13.82 15.16
CA GLN A 72 14.84 15.04 15.69
C GLN A 72 14.58 16.04 14.55
N LYS A 73 13.37 16.62 14.49
CA LYS A 73 13.02 17.68 13.53
C LYS A 73 11.85 18.53 14.04
N GLY A 74 12.03 19.86 14.06
CA GLY A 74 10.95 20.82 14.33
C GLY A 74 10.25 20.59 15.68
N GLY A 75 11.02 20.57 16.78
CA GLY A 75 10.50 20.37 18.14
C GLY A 75 10.09 18.94 18.47
N ARG A 76 10.12 18.01 17.51
CA ARG A 76 9.87 16.58 17.75
C ARG A 76 11.15 15.88 18.16
N ALA A 77 11.16 15.30 19.36
CA ALA A 77 12.29 14.53 19.86
C ALA A 77 12.61 13.30 18.99
N ALA A 78 13.89 12.94 18.94
CA ALA A 78 14.33 11.71 18.28
C ALA A 78 13.72 10.50 18.98
N ARG A 79 13.39 9.46 18.21
CA ARG A 79 12.77 8.24 18.74
C ARG A 79 13.05 7.04 17.85
N GLN A 80 12.93 5.85 18.41
CA GLN A 80 12.90 4.61 17.63
C GLN A 80 11.45 4.17 17.39
N ALA A 81 11.13 3.88 16.14
CA ALA A 81 9.83 3.40 15.71
C ALA A 81 9.96 1.95 15.23
N ARG A 82 9.38 1.01 15.98
CA ARG A 82 9.32 -0.39 15.55
C ARG A 82 8.07 -0.60 14.72
N MET A 83 8.26 -0.86 13.43
CA MET A 83 7.21 -1.13 12.45
C MET A 83 6.99 -2.63 12.33
N PHE A 84 5.75 -3.09 12.37
CA PHE A 84 5.37 -4.48 12.10
C PHE A 84 4.74 -4.55 10.71
N ILE A 85 5.26 -5.43 9.87
CA ILE A 85 4.89 -5.56 8.45
C ILE A 85 3.93 -6.74 8.30
N ARG A 86 2.85 -6.52 7.56
CA ARG A 86 1.84 -7.50 7.19
C ARG A 86 1.49 -7.33 5.71
N TYR A 87 1.14 -8.40 5.03
CA TYR A 87 0.74 -8.33 3.64
C TYR A 87 -0.27 -9.44 3.32
N SER A 88 -1.10 -9.18 2.31
CA SER A 88 -2.01 -10.16 1.71
C SER A 88 -2.25 -9.81 0.25
N GLU A 89 -2.64 -10.80 -0.54
CA GLU A 89 -3.28 -10.54 -1.82
C GLU A 89 -4.73 -10.11 -1.58
N VAL A 90 -5.23 -9.14 -2.35
CA VAL A 90 -6.59 -8.61 -2.23
C VAL A 90 -7.20 -8.32 -3.60
N SER A 91 -8.52 -8.43 -3.64
CA SER A 91 -9.37 -7.98 -4.75
C SER A 91 -10.22 -6.80 -4.25
N ILE A 92 -10.06 -5.63 -4.87
CA ILE A 92 -10.81 -4.42 -4.47
C ILE A 92 -12.14 -4.38 -5.23
N LYS A 93 -13.24 -4.22 -4.49
CA LYS A 93 -14.58 -4.05 -5.06
C LYS A 93 -14.76 -2.60 -5.51
N ILE A 94 -15.11 -2.43 -6.77
CA ILE A 94 -15.36 -1.12 -7.36
C ILE A 94 -16.86 -0.93 -7.55
N ALA A 95 -17.37 0.21 -7.07
CA ALA A 95 -18.72 0.64 -7.38
C ALA A 95 -18.69 1.31 -8.76
N THR A 96 -18.92 0.56 -9.83
CA THR A 96 -19.16 1.14 -11.15
C THR A 96 -20.64 1.46 -11.34
N THR A 97 -20.94 2.66 -11.85
CA THR A 97 -22.32 3.10 -12.18
C THR A 97 -22.90 2.35 -13.39
N ALA A 98 -22.05 1.73 -14.21
CA ALA A 98 -22.45 0.89 -15.32
C ALA A 98 -22.15 -0.59 -15.01
N ALA A 99 -23.02 -1.47 -15.49
CA ALA A 99 -23.18 -2.91 -15.17
C ALA A 99 -21.98 -3.84 -15.42
N ARG A 100 -20.74 -3.34 -15.48
CA ARG A 100 -19.53 -4.13 -15.71
C ARG A 100 -18.62 -4.08 -14.48
N ARG A 101 -18.75 -5.09 -13.61
CA ARG A 101 -17.80 -5.33 -12.51
C ARG A 101 -16.42 -5.64 -13.10
N SER A 102 -15.50 -4.68 -13.05
CA SER A 102 -14.08 -4.92 -13.34
C SER A 102 -13.36 -5.36 -12.06
N ARG A 103 -12.51 -6.38 -12.18
CA ARG A 103 -11.72 -6.93 -11.07
C ARG A 103 -10.26 -6.60 -11.27
N SER A 104 -9.59 -6.18 -10.21
CA SER A 104 -8.13 -6.05 -10.19
C SER A 104 -7.60 -6.69 -8.92
N ARG A 105 -6.92 -7.83 -9.09
CA ARG A 105 -6.15 -8.49 -8.02
C ARG A 105 -4.84 -7.75 -7.84
N MET A 106 -4.54 -7.38 -6.61
CA MET A 106 -3.32 -6.65 -6.23
C MET A 106 -2.85 -7.12 -4.86
N SER A 107 -1.56 -7.00 -4.57
CA SER A 107 -1.05 -7.23 -3.22
C SER A 107 -1.12 -5.95 -2.41
N VAL A 108 -1.55 -6.05 -1.15
CA VAL A 108 -1.58 -4.94 -0.22
C VAL A 108 -0.72 -5.26 0.98
N ALA A 109 0.15 -4.32 1.32
CA ALA A 109 1.01 -4.38 2.49
C ALA A 109 0.61 -3.28 3.46
N GLY A 110 0.42 -3.66 4.72
CA GLY A 110 0.14 -2.75 5.83
C GLY A 110 1.28 -2.78 6.84
N SER A 111 1.58 -1.63 7.44
CA SER A 111 2.52 -1.53 8.54
C SER A 111 1.89 -0.83 9.74
N SER A 112 2.05 -1.40 10.93
CA SER A 112 1.66 -0.73 12.18
C SER A 112 2.89 -0.35 13.00
N GLN A 113 2.87 0.84 13.60
CA GLN A 113 3.97 1.38 14.39
C GLN A 113 3.73 1.16 15.88
N ARG A 114 4.74 0.66 16.59
CA ARG A 114 4.89 0.91 18.03
C ARG A 114 6.07 1.85 18.25
N THR A 115 5.80 2.95 18.92
CA THR A 115 6.84 3.91 19.28
C THR A 115 7.32 3.58 20.67
N VAL A 116 8.64 3.48 20.83
CA VAL A 116 9.27 3.43 22.15
C VAL A 116 10.03 4.75 22.29
N PRO A 117 9.88 5.51 23.40
CA PRO A 117 10.73 6.66 23.63
C PRO A 117 12.19 6.20 23.55
N ALA A 118 13.02 6.92 22.79
CA ALA A 118 14.46 6.67 22.84
C ALA A 118 14.87 6.92 24.30
N GLY A 119 15.38 5.88 24.96
CA GLY A 119 15.88 5.99 26.31
C GLY A 119 16.84 7.18 26.36
N ILE A 120 16.63 8.05 27.35
CA ILE A 120 17.59 9.07 27.72
C ILE A 120 18.85 8.29 28.13
N CYS A 121 19.87 8.31 27.27
CA CYS A 121 21.24 7.99 27.68
C CYS A 121 21.89 9.28 28.16
#